data_AF-A0A6V7WM37-F1
#
_entry.id   AF-A0A6V7WM37-F1
#
_cell.length_a   1.000
_cell.length_b   1.000
_cell.length_c   1.000
_cell.angle_alpha   90.00
_cell.angle_beta   90.00
_cell.angle_gamma   90.00
#
_symmetry.space_group_name_H-M   'P 1'
#
loop_
_entity.id
_entity.type
_entity.pdbx_description
1 polymer ?
#
loop_
_entity_poly.entity_id
_entity_poly.type
_entity_poly.pdbx_seq_one_letter_code
_entity_poly.pdbx_strand_id
1 'polypeptide(L)'
;MTYRIISGFSSTKYFRRTFSFINVLPLSSIVPLTRIPKIMLHNGKVNLSELKGDGNTTINLYQQAVYQLNCLQSNTQIISAAINLKKRKNRQDVLEEMMECLTPLNISLTDIDSLNCIHIAGTKGKGSTCAFLESILRQLGYKTGFYSSPHLIHVRERIQINGQPISEELFAKYFFHVFNTLKDSLQNQEKMPGYFKFLTIMAFYIFYVEKVDVAIVEVGIGGENDCTNIIQTPFILGSTIPEIAWHKAGIAKSNCTLLTVEQPPEAIEVIKQRCKEINSKFLIVPSTINSYKWPNSNIKFGISGCHQHLNVSLALQLARIFCLNSSKNGNHFLPFFTQNLPKETIKLNNNFEWI
;
A
#
# COMPACT_ATOMS: atom_id res chain seq x y z
N MET A 1 -49.05 21.35 26.40
CA MET A 1 -50.01 21.52 25.29
C MET A 1 -49.42 20.84 24.05
N THR A 2 -50.01 19.70 23.69
CA THR A 2 -50.18 19.14 22.33
C THR A 2 -48.98 18.88 21.38
N TYR A 3 -48.95 17.63 20.92
CA TYR A 3 -48.11 16.99 19.89
C TYR A 3 -48.23 17.58 18.47
N ARG A 4 -47.18 17.43 17.63
CA ARG A 4 -47.28 16.75 16.32
C ARG A 4 -45.92 16.42 15.67
N ILE A 5 -45.89 15.24 15.04
CA ILE A 5 -44.83 14.57 14.26
C ILE A 5 -44.76 15.15 12.82
N ILE A 6 -43.60 15.12 12.14
CA ILE A 6 -43.38 14.66 10.74
C ILE A 6 -41.86 14.62 10.39
N SER A 7 -41.51 13.60 9.60
CA SER A 7 -40.25 13.08 9.07
C SER A 7 -39.33 14.01 8.26
N GLY A 8 -38.03 13.67 8.17
CA GLY A 8 -37.13 14.11 7.08
C GLY A 8 -35.64 13.79 7.28
N PHE A 9 -35.10 12.89 6.43
CA PHE A 9 -33.69 12.48 6.29
C PHE A 9 -32.76 13.64 5.88
N SER A 10 -31.52 13.67 6.40
CA SER A 10 -30.29 14.08 5.68
C SER A 10 -29.06 14.04 6.60
N SER A 11 -28.12 13.14 6.30
CA SER A 11 -26.81 12.97 6.93
C SER A 11 -25.84 14.10 6.57
N THR A 12 -25.35 14.88 7.53
CA THR A 12 -24.08 15.69 7.39
C THR A 12 -23.56 16.40 8.66
N LYS A 13 -23.98 16.06 9.90
CA LYS A 13 -23.70 16.95 11.06
C LYS A 13 -23.06 16.37 12.32
N TYR A 14 -22.32 15.25 12.23
CA TYR A 14 -21.64 14.64 13.39
C TYR A 14 -20.09 14.64 13.35
N PHE A 15 -19.47 15.62 12.67
CA PHE A 15 -18.00 15.76 12.66
C PHE A 15 -17.47 17.09 13.27
N ARG A 16 -18.24 17.74 14.13
CA ARG A 16 -17.77 18.91 14.90
C ARG A 16 -18.17 18.78 16.36
N ARG A 17 -17.33 18.11 17.16
CA ARG A 17 -17.03 18.41 18.57
C ARG A 17 -16.38 17.19 19.22
N THR A 18 -15.05 17.18 19.25
CA THR A 18 -14.21 16.65 20.34
C THR A 18 -12.77 16.67 19.87
N PHE A 19 -12.08 17.80 20.03
CA PHE A 19 -10.63 17.92 20.21
C PHE A 19 -10.35 19.40 20.56
N SER A 20 -10.67 19.78 21.80
CA SER A 20 -10.01 20.92 22.46
C SER A 20 -8.88 20.35 23.31
N PHE A 21 -7.76 21.07 23.36
CA PHE A 21 -6.51 20.79 24.09
C PHE A 21 -5.40 20.07 23.30
N ILE A 22 -4.80 20.80 22.34
CA ILE A 22 -3.34 20.81 22.16
C ILE A 22 -2.96 22.29 21.93
N ASN A 23 -2.06 22.82 22.77
CA ASN A 23 -1.55 24.19 22.67
C ASN A 23 -0.83 24.41 21.33
N VAL A 24 -1.33 25.35 20.54
CA VAL A 24 -0.73 25.80 19.28
C VAL A 24 0.19 27.00 19.58
N LEU A 25 1.46 26.92 19.16
CA LEU A 25 2.39 28.05 19.15
C LEU A 25 1.85 29.21 18.29
N PRO A 26 2.15 30.48 18.63
CA PRO A 26 1.51 31.64 18.02
C PRO A 26 1.82 31.78 16.51
N LEU A 27 0.78 32.17 15.77
CA LEU A 27 0.71 32.33 14.30
C LEU A 27 1.65 33.37 13.66
N SER A 28 2.66 33.88 14.37
CA SER A 28 3.61 34.86 13.83
C SER A 28 4.82 34.24 13.11
N SER A 29 4.90 32.91 12.98
CA SER A 29 6.01 32.20 12.31
C SER A 29 5.65 31.60 10.94
N ILE A 30 4.45 31.85 10.41
CA ILE A 30 4.01 31.34 9.11
C ILE A 30 4.37 32.38 8.04
N VAL A 31 5.41 32.11 7.26
CA VAL A 31 5.74 32.91 6.07
C VAL A 31 4.64 32.69 5.00
N PRO A 32 4.05 33.74 4.41
CA PRO A 32 2.95 33.59 3.45
C PRO A 32 3.38 32.96 2.13
N LEU A 33 2.56 32.03 1.63
CA LEU A 33 2.70 31.28 0.37
C LEU A 33 2.44 32.10 -0.92
N THR A 34 2.71 33.41 -0.93
CA THR A 34 2.25 34.32 -2.00
C THR A 34 3.32 34.91 -2.92
N ARG A 35 4.56 34.43 -2.89
CA ARG A 35 5.56 34.79 -3.92
C ARG A 35 6.44 33.59 -4.27
N ILE A 36 6.02 32.79 -5.24
CA ILE A 36 6.89 31.83 -5.93
C ILE A 36 7.01 32.30 -7.38
N PRO A 37 8.21 32.69 -7.87
CA PRO A 37 8.37 33.15 -9.24
C PRO A 37 8.07 32.03 -10.24
N LYS A 38 7.38 32.36 -11.34
CA LYS A 38 7.32 31.53 -12.55
C LYS A 38 8.70 31.57 -13.21
N ILE A 39 9.48 30.51 -13.08
CA ILE A 39 10.77 30.37 -13.79
C ILE A 39 10.50 29.57 -15.07
N MET A 40 10.62 30.24 -16.22
CA MET A 40 10.61 29.60 -17.54
C MET A 40 11.88 28.78 -17.75
N LEU A 41 11.73 27.53 -18.19
CA LEU A 41 12.83 26.62 -18.50
C LEU A 41 13.46 26.99 -19.86
N HIS A 42 14.75 27.30 -19.88
CA HIS A 42 15.55 27.29 -21.09
C HIS A 42 16.81 26.45 -20.89
N ASN A 43 17.02 25.48 -21.79
CA ASN A 43 18.23 24.68 -21.96
C ASN A 43 18.72 23.82 -20.77
N GLY A 44 17.81 23.23 -19.99
CA GLY A 44 18.13 22.07 -19.15
C GLY A 44 19.10 22.30 -17.99
N LYS A 45 19.43 23.55 -17.66
CA LYS A 45 20.16 23.94 -16.45
C LYS A 45 19.26 24.81 -15.58
N VAL A 46 18.95 24.35 -14.38
CA VAL A 46 18.26 25.16 -13.37
C VAL A 46 19.25 26.24 -12.91
N ASN A 47 18.94 27.51 -13.16
CA ASN A 47 19.76 28.61 -12.66
C ASN A 47 19.38 28.89 -11.20
N LEU A 48 20.20 28.36 -10.27
CA LEU A 48 19.97 28.37 -8.82
C LEU A 48 20.22 29.75 -8.16
N SER A 49 20.40 30.82 -8.94
CA SER A 49 20.59 32.17 -8.39
C SER A 49 19.34 32.76 -7.74
N GLU A 50 18.15 32.24 -8.06
CA GLU A 50 16.87 32.73 -7.49
C GLU A 50 16.48 32.06 -6.16
N LEU A 51 17.23 31.07 -5.68
CA LEU A 51 17.04 30.42 -4.38
C LEU A 51 17.94 30.98 -3.27
N LYS A 52 18.73 32.03 -3.56
CA LYS A 52 19.59 32.69 -2.57
C LYS A 52 18.78 33.62 -1.66
N GLY A 53 18.04 33.03 -0.72
CA GLY A 53 17.88 33.62 0.60
C GLY A 53 19.21 33.49 1.36
N ASP A 54 19.53 34.49 2.18
CA ASP A 54 20.78 34.62 2.93
C ASP A 54 21.33 33.30 3.51
N GLY A 55 22.61 33.04 3.26
CA GLY A 55 23.38 31.99 3.94
C GLY A 55 23.47 30.65 3.21
N ASN A 56 24.63 30.43 2.59
CA ASN A 56 25.33 29.17 2.24
C ASN A 56 24.64 27.80 2.52
N THR A 57 23.41 27.58 2.04
CA THR A 57 22.69 26.31 2.27
C THR A 57 22.84 25.43 1.04
N THR A 58 23.81 24.50 1.08
CA THR A 58 23.93 23.44 0.08
C THR A 58 22.74 22.48 0.25
N ILE A 59 21.77 22.52 -0.67
CA ILE A 59 20.63 21.57 -0.65
C ILE A 59 21.18 20.16 -0.84
N ASN A 60 20.97 19.27 0.14
CA ASN A 60 21.49 17.90 0.05
C ASN A 60 20.76 17.10 -1.05
N LEU A 61 21.37 16.01 -1.54
CA LEU A 61 20.81 15.21 -2.65
C LEU A 61 19.41 14.66 -2.36
N TYR A 62 19.11 14.33 -1.10
CA TYR A 62 17.78 13.87 -0.71
C TYR A 62 16.72 14.96 -0.86
N GLN A 63 17.01 16.19 -0.42
CA GLN A 63 16.10 17.33 -0.60
C GLN A 63 15.86 17.62 -2.09
N GLN A 64 16.89 17.50 -2.93
CA GLN A 64 16.74 17.64 -4.39
C GLN A 64 15.85 16.54 -4.97
N ALA A 65 16.04 15.29 -4.55
CA ALA A 65 15.21 14.15 -4.95
C ALA A 65 13.74 14.37 -4.56
N VAL A 66 13.47 14.81 -3.33
CA VAL A 66 12.11 15.09 -2.85
C VAL A 66 11.48 16.25 -3.65
N TYR A 67 12.24 17.30 -3.95
CA TYR A 67 11.77 18.42 -4.78
C TYR A 67 11.33 17.93 -6.18
N GLN A 68 12.20 17.18 -6.86
CA GLN A 68 11.90 16.63 -8.19
C GLN A 68 10.73 15.65 -8.15
N LEU A 69 10.64 14.81 -7.12
CA LEU A 69 9.51 13.92 -6.91
C LEU A 69 8.19 14.71 -6.79
N ASN A 70 8.17 15.80 -6.03
CA ASN A 70 6.98 16.63 -5.86
C ASN A 70 6.55 17.31 -7.16
N CYS A 71 7.47 17.60 -8.08
CA CYS A 71 7.14 18.08 -9.43
C CYS A 71 6.37 17.05 -10.28
N LEU A 72 6.37 15.76 -9.90
CA LEU A 72 5.57 14.71 -10.54
C LEU A 72 4.11 14.67 -10.05
N GLN A 73 3.71 15.54 -9.13
CA GLN A 73 2.32 15.66 -8.74
C GLN A 73 1.49 16.21 -9.90
N SER A 74 0.48 15.46 -10.32
CA SER A 74 -0.45 15.92 -11.35
C SER A 74 -1.23 17.11 -10.81
N ASN A 75 -1.18 18.25 -11.51
CA ASN A 75 -2.04 19.40 -11.20
C ASN A 75 -3.50 18.93 -11.16
N THR A 76 -4.30 19.48 -10.24
CA THR A 76 -5.72 19.16 -10.07
C THR A 76 -6.53 19.24 -11.37
N GLN A 77 -6.08 20.07 -12.32
CA GLN A 77 -6.63 20.19 -13.67
C GLN A 77 -6.34 19.00 -14.60
N ILE A 78 -5.19 18.32 -14.45
CA ILE A 78 -4.86 17.09 -15.20
C ILE A 78 -5.70 15.93 -14.66
N ILE A 79 -5.89 15.88 -13.34
CA ILE A 79 -6.75 14.87 -12.68
C ILE A 79 -8.21 15.05 -13.13
N SER A 80 -8.74 16.27 -13.14
CA SER A 80 -10.11 16.54 -13.60
C SER A 80 -10.28 16.30 -15.11
N ALA A 81 -9.30 16.67 -15.95
CA ALA A 81 -9.31 16.36 -17.38
C ALA A 81 -9.24 14.84 -17.63
N ALA A 82 -8.40 14.10 -16.90
CA ALA A 82 -8.34 12.64 -16.97
C ALA A 82 -9.61 11.98 -16.44
N ILE A 83 -10.34 12.58 -15.50
CA ILE A 83 -11.66 12.11 -15.07
C ILE A 83 -12.70 12.35 -16.17
N ASN A 84 -12.67 13.52 -16.83
CA ASN A 84 -13.62 13.90 -17.87
C ASN A 84 -13.37 13.20 -19.23
N LEU A 85 -12.16 12.75 -19.51
CA LEU A 85 -11.78 12.08 -20.77
C LEU A 85 -11.89 10.55 -20.75
N LYS A 86 -12.17 9.91 -19.61
CA LYS A 86 -11.84 8.48 -19.45
C LYS A 86 -12.86 7.49 -20.04
N LYS A 87 -12.43 6.88 -21.14
CA LYS A 87 -12.37 5.42 -21.27
C LYS A 87 -11.84 4.85 -19.94
N ARG A 88 -12.60 4.01 -19.23
CA ARG A 88 -12.14 3.39 -17.97
C ARG A 88 -10.91 2.52 -18.29
N LYS A 89 -9.73 2.91 -17.81
CA LYS A 89 -8.50 2.10 -17.94
C LYS A 89 -8.73 0.74 -17.31
N ASN A 90 -8.46 -0.36 -17.98
CA ASN A 90 -8.53 -1.70 -17.39
C ASN A 90 -7.17 -2.10 -16.79
N ARG A 91 -7.06 -3.30 -16.19
CA ARG A 91 -5.79 -3.79 -15.65
C ARG A 91 -4.70 -3.93 -16.72
N GLN A 92 -5.05 -4.28 -17.95
CA GLN A 92 -4.09 -4.45 -19.04
C GLN A 92 -3.41 -3.12 -19.38
N ASP A 93 -4.17 -2.02 -19.44
CA ASP A 93 -3.61 -0.68 -19.63
C ASP A 93 -2.62 -0.31 -18.51
N VAL A 94 -2.94 -0.68 -17.26
CA VAL A 94 -2.06 -0.43 -16.11
C VAL A 94 -0.77 -1.27 -16.21
N LEU A 95 -0.89 -2.53 -16.62
CA LEU A 95 0.24 -3.42 -16.82
C LEU A 95 1.21 -2.86 -17.87
N GLU A 96 0.68 -2.47 -19.04
CA GLU A 96 1.46 -1.91 -20.13
C GLU A 96 2.20 -0.64 -19.70
N GLU A 97 1.50 0.32 -19.09
CA GLU A 97 2.11 1.57 -18.62
C GLU A 97 3.20 1.37 -17.56
N MET A 98 3.03 0.39 -16.68
CA MET A 98 4.03 0.07 -15.66
C MET A 98 5.23 -0.66 -16.27
N MET A 99 5.00 -1.56 -17.23
CA MET A 99 6.08 -2.28 -17.91
C MET A 99 6.89 -1.38 -18.83
N GLU A 100 6.29 -0.37 -19.46
CA GLU A 100 7.02 0.69 -20.16
C GLU A 100 8.03 1.41 -19.26
N CYS A 101 7.74 1.53 -17.96
CA CYS A 101 8.64 2.14 -16.98
C CYS A 101 9.63 1.14 -16.35
N LEU A 102 9.24 -0.11 -16.13
CA LEU A 102 10.10 -1.12 -15.51
C LEU A 102 11.13 -1.71 -16.47
N THR A 103 10.78 -1.82 -17.76
CA THR A 103 11.68 -2.40 -18.78
C THR A 103 13.01 -1.63 -18.90
N PRO A 104 13.04 -0.28 -18.95
CA PRO A 104 14.30 0.47 -18.95
C PRO A 104 15.16 0.28 -17.70
N LEU A 105 14.55 -0.12 -16.58
CA LEU A 105 15.24 -0.44 -15.34
C LEU A 105 15.75 -1.89 -15.30
N ASN A 106 15.60 -2.64 -16.41
CA ASN A 106 15.88 -4.06 -16.53
C ASN A 106 15.10 -4.92 -15.52
N ILE A 107 13.84 -4.55 -15.26
CA ILE A 107 12.94 -5.32 -14.39
C ILE A 107 11.79 -5.88 -15.23
N SER A 108 11.67 -7.20 -15.22
CA SER A 108 10.58 -7.95 -15.85
C SER A 108 9.46 -8.27 -14.86
N LEU A 109 8.33 -8.78 -15.33
CA LEU A 109 7.26 -9.27 -14.44
C LEU A 109 7.72 -10.47 -13.59
N THR A 110 8.57 -11.33 -14.13
CA THR A 110 9.13 -12.47 -13.39
C THR A 110 10.04 -12.01 -12.25
N ASP A 111 10.75 -10.90 -12.42
CA ASP A 111 11.52 -10.28 -11.35
C ASP A 111 10.62 -9.77 -10.23
N ILE A 112 9.48 -9.16 -10.56
CA ILE A 112 8.48 -8.71 -9.57
C ILE A 112 7.87 -9.90 -8.83
N ASP A 113 7.51 -10.98 -9.53
CA ASP A 113 6.96 -12.18 -8.90
C ASP A 113 7.99 -12.87 -7.97
N SER A 114 9.29 -12.77 -8.28
CA SER A 114 10.36 -13.30 -7.41
C SER A 114 10.45 -12.63 -6.04
N LEU A 115 9.81 -11.47 -5.86
CA LEU A 115 9.70 -10.75 -4.58
C LEU A 115 8.69 -11.38 -3.61
N ASN A 116 7.99 -12.45 -4.02
CA ASN A 116 6.95 -13.14 -3.25
C ASN A 116 5.94 -12.16 -2.62
N CYS A 117 5.41 -11.25 -3.44
CA CYS A 117 4.62 -10.13 -2.97
C CYS A 117 3.37 -10.55 -2.17
N ILE A 118 3.10 -9.87 -1.05
CA ILE A 118 1.83 -9.93 -0.32
C ILE A 118 1.10 -8.62 -0.57
N HIS A 119 -0.02 -8.68 -1.29
CA HIS A 119 -0.74 -7.52 -1.84
C HIS A 119 -2.01 -7.24 -1.05
N ILE A 120 -2.09 -6.04 -0.46
CA ILE A 120 -3.08 -5.73 0.56
C ILE A 120 -4.00 -4.60 0.06
N ALA A 121 -5.27 -4.95 -0.22
CA ALA A 121 -6.34 -4.01 -0.52
C ALA A 121 -7.34 -3.92 0.64
N GLY A 122 -7.99 -2.76 0.76
CA GLY A 122 -8.93 -2.51 1.85
C GLY A 122 -9.38 -1.07 1.96
N THR A 123 -10.51 -0.84 2.64
CA THR A 123 -10.96 0.52 2.97
C THR A 123 -10.33 1.01 4.27
N LYS A 124 -10.25 0.13 5.27
CA LYS A 124 -9.67 0.42 6.59
C LYS A 124 -8.72 -0.72 6.99
N GLY A 125 -7.75 -0.42 7.84
CA GLY A 125 -6.86 -1.43 8.40
C GLY A 125 -5.76 -1.94 7.48
N LYS A 126 -5.63 -1.44 6.23
CA LYS A 126 -4.55 -1.80 5.30
C LYS A 126 -3.17 -1.58 5.93
N GLY A 127 -2.80 -0.32 6.20
CA GLY A 127 -1.53 0.02 6.82
C GLY A 127 -1.25 -0.73 8.14
N SER A 128 -2.25 -0.88 9.02
CA SER A 128 -2.09 -1.67 10.25
C SER A 128 -1.84 -3.15 9.97
N THR A 129 -2.58 -3.77 9.05
CA THR A 129 -2.37 -5.17 8.66
C THR A 129 -0.99 -5.35 8.02
N CYS A 130 -0.59 -4.45 7.12
CA CYS A 130 0.74 -4.46 6.52
C CYS A 130 1.82 -4.38 7.60
N ALA A 131 1.68 -3.49 8.58
CA ALA A 131 2.66 -3.28 9.65
C ALA A 131 2.77 -4.50 10.58
N PHE A 132 1.64 -5.12 10.96
CA PHE A 132 1.66 -6.36 11.72
C PHE A 132 2.33 -7.49 10.94
N LEU A 133 1.97 -7.64 9.67
CA LEU A 133 2.50 -8.68 8.79
C LEU A 133 4.01 -8.53 8.58
N GLU A 134 4.48 -7.31 8.29
CA GLU A 134 5.91 -6.99 8.19
C GLU A 134 6.64 -7.39 9.46
N SER A 135 6.12 -6.98 10.62
CA SER A 135 6.75 -7.27 11.91
C SER A 135 6.82 -8.76 12.19
N ILE A 136 5.76 -9.52 11.86
CA ILE A 136 5.73 -10.98 11.99
C ILE A 136 6.79 -11.60 11.08
N LEU A 137 6.76 -11.31 9.77
CA LEU A 137 7.68 -11.93 8.80
C LEU A 137 9.14 -11.57 9.07
N ARG A 138 9.42 -10.33 9.49
CA ARG A 138 10.76 -9.92 9.90
C ARG A 138 11.24 -10.67 11.15
N GLN A 139 10.38 -10.87 12.14
CA GLN A 139 10.71 -11.68 13.33
C GLN A 139 10.93 -13.16 12.99
N LEU A 140 10.33 -13.65 11.90
CA LEU A 140 10.58 -14.98 11.35
C LEU A 140 11.89 -15.07 10.54
N GLY A 141 12.64 -13.97 10.42
CA GLY A 141 13.96 -13.94 9.79
C GLY A 141 13.97 -13.61 8.30
N TYR A 142 12.84 -13.24 7.71
CA TYR A 142 12.79 -12.79 6.31
C TYR A 142 13.31 -11.36 6.17
N LYS A 143 14.06 -11.07 5.10
CA LYS A 143 14.33 -9.68 4.68
C LYS A 143 13.06 -9.10 4.08
N THR A 144 12.41 -8.18 4.77
CA THR A 144 11.11 -7.61 4.36
C THR A 144 11.31 -6.33 3.55
N GLY A 145 10.58 -6.19 2.46
CA GLY A 145 10.29 -4.91 1.81
C GLY A 145 8.86 -4.49 2.16
N PHE A 146 8.64 -3.22 2.48
CA PHE A 146 7.32 -2.71 2.85
C PHE A 146 7.01 -1.43 2.08
N TYR A 147 5.90 -1.44 1.34
CA TYR A 147 5.40 -0.30 0.58
C TYR A 147 4.02 0.14 1.07
N SER A 148 3.87 1.41 1.47
CA SER A 148 2.63 1.96 2.02
C SER A 148 2.29 3.36 1.52
N SER A 149 1.02 3.75 1.70
CA SER A 149 0.59 5.12 1.44
C SER A 149 -0.65 5.57 2.25
N PRO A 150 -0.76 6.87 2.60
CA PRO A 150 0.24 7.93 2.46
C PRO A 150 1.36 7.85 3.51
N HIS A 151 2.34 8.76 3.45
CA HIS A 151 3.29 8.99 4.55
C HIS A 151 2.72 10.01 5.53
N LEU A 152 3.20 10.02 6.78
CA LEU A 152 2.80 10.99 7.80
C LEU A 152 3.74 12.20 7.84
N ILE A 153 5.05 11.98 7.89
CA ILE A 153 6.05 13.05 8.06
C ILE A 153 7.02 13.06 6.88
N HIS A 154 7.62 11.91 6.55
CA HIS A 154 8.66 11.79 5.53
C HIS A 154 8.27 10.79 4.44
N VAL A 155 8.54 11.13 3.17
CA VAL A 155 8.23 10.24 2.04
C VAL A 155 8.89 8.86 2.13
N ARG A 156 10.04 8.77 2.80
CA ARG A 156 10.77 7.52 3.06
C ARG A 156 9.96 6.51 3.88
N GLU A 157 8.99 6.96 4.68
CA GLU A 157 8.09 6.05 5.42
C GLU A 157 7.34 5.08 4.51
N ARG A 158 7.15 5.45 3.24
CA ARG A 158 6.48 4.63 2.24
C ARG A 158 7.30 3.46 1.76
N ILE A 159 8.62 3.48 1.90
CA ILE A 159 9.52 2.42 1.40
C ILE A 159 10.45 2.04 2.53
N GLN A 160 10.18 0.88 3.13
CA GLN A 160 10.96 0.39 4.25
C GLN A 160 11.60 -0.95 3.91
N ILE A 161 12.78 -1.17 4.48
CA ILE A 161 13.46 -2.47 4.47
C ILE A 161 13.66 -2.87 5.93
N ASN A 162 13.26 -4.08 6.27
CA ASN A 162 13.36 -4.61 7.65
C ASN A 162 12.73 -3.68 8.70
N GLY A 163 11.55 -3.13 8.38
CA GLY A 163 10.77 -2.26 9.28
C GLY A 163 11.37 -0.88 9.51
N GLN A 164 12.37 -0.47 8.72
CA GLN A 164 12.98 0.84 8.79
C GLN A 164 12.83 1.57 7.45
N PRO A 165 12.38 2.85 7.44
CA PRO A 165 12.48 3.70 6.26
C PRO A 165 13.90 3.68 5.70
N ILE A 166 14.05 3.57 4.38
CA ILE A 166 15.36 3.67 3.74
C ILE A 166 16.05 4.99 4.11
N SER A 167 17.38 5.02 4.16
CA SER A 167 18.14 6.23 4.49
C SER A 167 17.93 7.32 3.44
N GLU A 168 18.23 8.58 3.79
CA GLU A 168 18.19 9.69 2.84
C GLU A 168 19.12 9.48 1.64
N GLU A 169 20.29 8.90 1.91
CA GLU A 169 21.31 8.56 0.90
C GLU A 169 20.79 7.50 -0.07
N LEU A 170 20.21 6.40 0.45
CA LEU A 170 19.62 5.36 -0.38
C LEU A 170 18.43 5.89 -1.17
N PHE A 171 17.56 6.69 -0.54
CA PHE A 171 16.44 7.31 -1.24
C PHE A 171 16.93 8.17 -2.41
N ALA A 172 17.90 9.06 -2.18
CA ALA A 172 18.44 9.93 -3.24
C ALA A 172 19.10 9.11 -4.36
N LYS A 173 19.92 8.12 -3.99
CA LYS A 173 20.58 7.20 -4.94
C LYS A 173 19.56 6.52 -5.86
N TYR A 174 18.55 5.88 -5.29
CA TYR A 174 17.54 5.16 -6.06
C TYR A 174 16.63 6.10 -6.84
N PHE A 175 16.25 7.22 -6.24
CA PHE A 175 15.45 8.24 -6.92
C PHE A 175 16.15 8.71 -8.20
N PHE A 176 17.39 9.17 -8.11
CA PHE A 176 18.09 9.71 -9.30
C PHE A 176 18.40 8.63 -10.33
N HIS A 177 18.70 7.40 -9.91
CA HIS A 177 18.84 6.29 -10.84
C HIS A 177 17.54 6.07 -11.63
N VAL A 178 16.43 5.84 -10.93
CA VAL A 178 15.13 5.57 -11.57
C VAL A 178 14.67 6.77 -12.41
N PHE A 179 14.76 7.99 -11.87
CA PHE A 179 14.31 9.20 -12.53
C PHE A 179 15.08 9.46 -13.83
N ASN A 180 16.41 9.37 -13.81
CA ASN A 180 17.22 9.64 -15.00
C ASN A 180 17.03 8.53 -16.04
N THR A 181 17.01 7.26 -15.64
CA THR A 181 16.77 6.14 -16.57
C THR A 181 15.42 6.27 -17.28
N LEU A 182 14.35 6.63 -16.56
CA LEU A 182 13.04 6.86 -17.16
C LEU A 182 13.04 8.08 -18.06
N LYS A 183 13.65 9.19 -17.63
CA LYS A 183 13.71 10.43 -18.40
C LYS A 183 14.43 10.21 -19.74
N ASP A 184 15.54 9.48 -19.73
CA ASP A 184 16.34 9.20 -20.92
C ASP A 184 15.63 8.21 -21.85
N SER A 185 14.98 7.19 -21.29
CA SER A 185 14.29 6.16 -22.08
C SER A 185 12.96 6.63 -22.69
N LEU A 186 12.20 7.49 -22.00
CA LEU A 186 10.85 7.86 -22.44
C LEU A 186 10.83 9.00 -23.47
N GLN A 187 11.97 9.63 -23.76
CA GLN A 187 12.20 10.66 -24.79
C GLN A 187 11.30 11.93 -24.71
N ASN A 188 10.26 11.97 -23.87
CA ASN A 188 9.38 13.11 -23.63
C ASN A 188 9.01 13.20 -22.13
N GLN A 189 9.17 14.39 -21.53
CA GLN A 189 8.84 14.64 -20.12
C GLN A 189 7.35 14.41 -19.81
N GLU A 190 6.45 14.56 -20.78
CA GLU A 190 5.02 14.28 -20.62
C GLU A 190 4.71 12.81 -20.36
N LYS A 191 5.67 11.90 -20.62
CA LYS A 191 5.55 10.47 -20.34
C LYS A 191 6.03 10.07 -18.95
N MET A 192 6.63 10.99 -18.18
CA MET A 192 7.09 10.67 -16.83
C MET A 192 5.91 10.18 -15.97
N PRO A 193 6.08 9.08 -15.22
CA PRO A 193 5.01 8.57 -14.38
C PRO A 193 4.70 9.59 -13.27
N GLY A 194 3.41 9.83 -13.04
CA GLY A 194 2.98 10.71 -11.94
C GLY A 194 3.42 10.19 -10.57
N TYR A 195 3.42 11.07 -9.57
CA TYR A 195 3.96 10.87 -8.21
C TYR A 195 3.79 9.47 -7.64
N PHE A 196 2.54 8.97 -7.57
CA PHE A 196 2.24 7.67 -6.95
C PHE A 196 2.79 6.50 -7.76
N LYS A 197 2.69 6.58 -9.10
CA LYS A 197 3.22 5.57 -10.01
C LYS A 197 4.75 5.52 -9.93
N PHE A 198 5.40 6.69 -9.93
CA PHE A 198 6.86 6.78 -9.80
C PHE A 198 7.35 6.13 -8.49
N LEU A 199 6.72 6.43 -7.35
CA LEU A 199 7.08 5.81 -6.07
C LEU A 199 6.87 4.30 -6.07
N THR A 200 5.84 3.81 -6.76
CA THR A 200 5.57 2.37 -6.88
C THR A 200 6.67 1.68 -7.70
N ILE A 201 7.07 2.26 -8.83
CA ILE A 201 8.18 1.79 -9.66
C ILE A 201 9.47 1.77 -8.85
N MET A 202 9.76 2.87 -8.13
CA MET A 202 10.95 2.98 -7.30
C MET A 202 10.96 1.96 -6.15
N ALA A 203 9.81 1.69 -5.51
CA ALA A 203 9.71 0.68 -4.47
C ALA A 203 10.02 -0.73 -5.00
N PHE A 204 9.45 -1.12 -6.13
CA PHE A 204 9.75 -2.41 -6.76
C PHE A 204 11.22 -2.53 -7.16
N TYR A 205 11.79 -1.47 -7.74
CA TYR A 205 13.21 -1.44 -8.07
C TYR A 205 14.09 -1.64 -6.83
N ILE A 206 13.79 -0.93 -5.74
CA ILE A 206 14.53 -1.04 -4.49
C ILE A 206 14.43 -2.46 -3.93
N PHE A 207 13.22 -3.02 -3.84
CA PHE A 207 13.02 -4.37 -3.31
C PHE A 207 13.76 -5.43 -4.13
N TYR A 208 13.77 -5.30 -5.45
CA TYR A 208 14.51 -6.17 -6.35
C TYR A 208 16.02 -6.07 -6.15
N VAL A 209 16.58 -4.86 -6.22
CA VAL A 209 18.02 -4.63 -6.07
C VAL A 209 18.52 -5.01 -4.68
N GLU A 210 17.72 -4.74 -3.65
CA GLU A 210 18.01 -5.11 -2.27
C GLU A 210 17.72 -6.58 -1.97
N LYS A 211 17.17 -7.34 -2.91
CA LYS A 211 16.92 -8.78 -2.77
C LYS A 211 16.12 -9.11 -1.50
N VAL A 212 15.01 -8.40 -1.30
CA VAL A 212 14.08 -8.73 -0.20
C VAL A 212 13.50 -10.13 -0.45
N ASP A 213 13.26 -10.88 0.63
CA ASP A 213 12.65 -12.21 0.54
C ASP A 213 11.13 -12.11 0.31
N VAL A 214 10.52 -11.03 0.80
CA VAL A 214 9.07 -10.77 0.72
C VAL A 214 8.79 -9.27 0.64
N ALA A 215 7.98 -8.86 -0.33
CA ALA A 215 7.47 -7.49 -0.44
C ALA A 215 6.01 -7.39 0.04
N ILE A 216 5.77 -6.65 1.11
CA ILE A 216 4.42 -6.29 1.59
C ILE A 216 4.00 -5.00 0.87
N VAL A 217 3.00 -5.09 -0.01
CA VAL A 217 2.61 -3.98 -0.89
C VAL A 217 1.17 -3.56 -0.57
N GLU A 218 1.01 -2.33 -0.06
CA GLU A 218 -0.31 -1.72 0.13
C GLU A 218 -0.83 -1.13 -1.19
N VAL A 219 -2.09 -1.44 -1.52
CA VAL A 219 -2.81 -0.78 -2.62
C VAL A 219 -3.11 0.68 -2.26
N GLY A 220 -2.86 1.60 -3.18
CA GLY A 220 -3.21 3.01 -3.02
C GLY A 220 -4.72 3.24 -3.04
N ILE A 221 -5.32 3.20 -4.22
CA ILE A 221 -6.76 3.46 -4.41
C ILE A 221 -7.39 2.34 -5.23
N GLY A 222 -8.49 1.78 -4.70
CA GLY A 222 -9.21 0.70 -5.38
C GLY A 222 -8.50 -0.64 -5.22
N GLY A 223 -7.97 -1.15 -6.34
CA GLY A 223 -7.35 -2.47 -6.47
C GLY A 223 -7.12 -2.82 -7.95
N GLU A 224 -8.18 -3.15 -8.68
CA GLU A 224 -8.18 -3.57 -10.09
C GLU A 224 -7.31 -2.66 -10.99
N ASN A 225 -7.43 -1.35 -10.82
CA ASN A 225 -6.81 -0.32 -11.68
C ASN A 225 -5.63 0.40 -10.98
N ASP A 226 -5.18 -0.10 -9.84
CA ASP A 226 -4.08 0.51 -9.08
C ASP A 226 -2.72 0.12 -9.70
N CYS A 227 -1.73 1.02 -9.71
CA CYS A 227 -0.42 0.75 -10.32
C CYS A 227 0.37 -0.34 -9.58
N THR A 228 -0.03 -0.73 -8.38
CA THR A 228 0.51 -1.92 -7.70
C THR A 228 -0.04 -3.25 -8.25
N ASN A 229 -1.14 -3.25 -9.03
CA ASN A 229 -1.79 -4.47 -9.55
C ASN A 229 -1.09 -5.13 -10.76
N ILE A 230 0.22 -4.90 -10.87
CA ILE A 230 1.12 -5.58 -11.82
C ILE A 230 1.66 -6.90 -11.27
N ILE A 231 1.54 -7.12 -9.96
CA ILE A 231 1.93 -8.37 -9.29
C ILE A 231 1.07 -9.51 -9.85
N GLN A 232 1.68 -10.57 -10.41
CA GLN A 232 0.91 -11.65 -11.03
C GLN A 232 0.54 -12.74 -10.02
N THR A 233 1.38 -12.95 -9.01
CA THR A 233 1.20 -14.04 -8.02
C THR A 233 1.17 -13.57 -6.55
N PRO A 234 0.26 -12.67 -6.15
CA PRO A 234 0.22 -12.16 -4.78
C PRO A 234 -0.43 -13.12 -3.78
N PHE A 235 -0.02 -13.03 -2.52
CA PHE A 235 -0.89 -13.41 -1.39
C PHE A 235 -1.82 -12.22 -1.07
N ILE A 236 -3.14 -12.41 -1.02
CA ILE A 236 -4.09 -11.28 -1.17
C ILE A 236 -4.92 -11.03 0.08
N LEU A 237 -5.20 -9.74 0.36
CA LEU A 237 -6.30 -9.28 1.20
C LEU A 237 -7.34 -8.46 0.40
N GLY A 238 -8.64 -8.68 0.65
CA GLY A 238 -9.68 -7.67 0.43
C GLY A 238 -10.51 -7.38 1.69
N SER A 239 -10.68 -6.11 2.10
CA SER A 239 -11.75 -5.67 3.03
C SER A 239 -12.61 -4.59 2.39
N THR A 240 -13.93 -4.76 2.35
CA THR A 240 -14.78 -4.01 1.41
C THR A 240 -16.19 -3.71 1.91
N ILE A 241 -16.69 -2.56 1.51
CA ILE A 241 -18.13 -2.26 1.47
C ILE A 241 -18.66 -2.85 0.14
N PRO A 242 -19.91 -3.36 0.05
CA PRO A 242 -20.42 -4.05 -1.15
C PRO A 242 -20.17 -3.30 -2.47
N GLU A 243 -20.40 -1.98 -2.49
CA GLU A 243 -20.29 -1.12 -3.67
C GLU A 243 -18.87 -1.02 -4.26
N ILE A 244 -17.83 -1.30 -3.46
CA ILE A 244 -16.42 -1.25 -3.87
C ILE A 244 -15.76 -2.62 -3.81
N ALA A 245 -16.52 -3.68 -3.50
CA ALA A 245 -16.01 -5.03 -3.34
C ALA A 245 -15.35 -5.55 -4.61
N TRP A 246 -15.97 -5.31 -5.76
CA TRP A 246 -15.44 -5.72 -7.06
C TRP A 246 -14.07 -5.10 -7.35
N HIS A 247 -13.93 -3.77 -7.18
CA HIS A 247 -12.67 -3.09 -7.43
C HIS A 247 -11.52 -3.57 -6.53
N LYS A 248 -11.80 -3.91 -5.27
CA LYS A 248 -10.75 -4.41 -4.36
C LYS A 248 -10.45 -5.88 -4.58
N ALA A 249 -11.46 -6.70 -4.88
CA ALA A 249 -11.26 -8.09 -5.27
C ALA A 249 -10.52 -8.23 -6.62
N GLY A 250 -10.39 -7.14 -7.39
CA GLY A 250 -9.59 -7.08 -8.61
C GLY A 250 -8.08 -7.26 -8.46
N ILE A 251 -7.56 -7.32 -7.22
CA ILE A 251 -6.19 -7.78 -6.97
C ILE A 251 -6.09 -9.31 -6.88
N ALA A 252 -7.23 -10.03 -6.88
CA ALA A 252 -7.26 -11.48 -6.92
C ALA A 252 -6.62 -12.00 -8.20
N LYS A 253 -5.78 -13.03 -8.09
CA LYS A 253 -5.10 -13.67 -9.20
C LYS A 253 -5.33 -15.17 -9.19
N SER A 254 -5.27 -15.77 -10.38
CA SER A 254 -5.48 -17.20 -10.52
C SER A 254 -4.44 -17.97 -9.72
N ASN A 255 -4.85 -19.10 -9.14
CA ASN A 255 -4.02 -19.95 -8.28
C ASN A 255 -3.51 -19.30 -6.99
N CYS A 256 -3.90 -18.05 -6.70
CA CYS A 256 -3.58 -17.39 -5.44
C CYS A 256 -4.73 -17.57 -4.42
N THR A 257 -4.44 -17.32 -3.14
CA THR A 257 -5.46 -17.33 -2.08
C THR A 257 -5.77 -15.91 -1.65
N LEU A 258 -7.05 -15.53 -1.76
CA LEU A 258 -7.61 -14.29 -1.23
C LEU A 258 -8.12 -14.51 0.18
N LEU A 259 -7.63 -13.66 1.09
CA LEU A 259 -8.05 -13.63 2.48
C LEU A 259 -8.93 -12.40 2.71
N THR A 260 -9.91 -12.53 3.59
CA THR A 260 -10.72 -11.41 4.05
C THR A 260 -11.09 -11.60 5.52
N VAL A 261 -11.48 -10.51 6.17
CA VAL A 261 -12.22 -10.57 7.45
C VAL A 261 -13.71 -10.66 7.15
N GLU A 262 -14.54 -10.99 8.14
CA GLU A 262 -16.00 -10.93 7.98
C GLU A 262 -16.44 -9.59 7.34
N GLN A 263 -17.30 -9.68 6.33
CA GLN A 263 -17.91 -8.56 5.62
C GLN A 263 -19.43 -8.74 5.59
N PRO A 264 -20.21 -7.69 5.25
CA PRO A 264 -21.61 -7.86 4.91
C PRO A 264 -21.81 -8.98 3.85
N PRO A 265 -22.87 -9.79 3.94
CA PRO A 265 -23.09 -10.93 3.04
C PRO A 265 -23.00 -10.56 1.55
N GLU A 266 -23.47 -9.38 1.16
CA GLU A 266 -23.45 -8.89 -0.22
C GLU A 266 -22.01 -8.66 -0.71
N ALA A 267 -21.12 -8.17 0.16
CA ALA A 267 -19.71 -8.00 -0.17
C ALA A 267 -18.99 -9.36 -0.29
N ILE A 268 -19.32 -10.31 0.59
CA ILE A 268 -18.78 -11.68 0.52
C ILE A 268 -19.19 -12.34 -0.80
N GLU A 269 -20.44 -12.20 -1.23
CA GLU A 269 -20.92 -12.80 -2.47
C GLU A 269 -20.18 -12.24 -3.70
N VAL A 270 -19.97 -10.92 -3.74
CA VAL A 270 -19.18 -10.30 -4.81
C VAL A 270 -17.73 -10.82 -4.83
N ILE A 271 -17.10 -10.96 -3.65
CA ILE A 271 -15.73 -11.47 -3.55
C ILE A 271 -15.68 -12.95 -3.99
N LYS A 272 -16.63 -13.78 -3.53
CA LYS A 272 -16.72 -15.20 -3.92
C LYS A 272 -16.88 -15.36 -5.42
N GLN A 273 -17.82 -14.62 -6.01
CA GLN A 273 -18.05 -14.64 -7.45
C GLN A 273 -16.79 -14.23 -8.23
N ARG A 274 -16.07 -13.19 -7.77
CA ARG A 274 -14.80 -12.78 -8.39
C ARG A 274 -13.71 -13.84 -8.26
N CYS A 275 -13.59 -14.48 -7.10
CA CYS A 275 -12.64 -15.59 -6.90
C CYS A 275 -12.98 -16.77 -7.80
N LYS A 276 -14.27 -17.07 -7.99
CA LYS A 276 -14.75 -18.13 -8.90
C LYS A 276 -14.41 -17.82 -10.36
N GLU A 277 -14.63 -16.59 -10.83
CA GLU A 277 -14.28 -16.14 -12.19
C GLU A 277 -12.79 -16.31 -12.51
N ILE A 278 -11.92 -16.10 -11.52
CA ILE A 278 -10.46 -16.07 -11.69
C ILE A 278 -9.81 -17.40 -11.26
N ASN A 279 -10.61 -18.38 -10.79
CA ASN A 279 -10.13 -19.63 -10.21
C ASN A 279 -9.11 -19.38 -9.07
N SER A 280 -9.49 -18.51 -8.13
CA SER A 280 -8.73 -18.16 -6.94
C SER A 280 -9.38 -18.77 -5.69
N LYS A 281 -8.56 -19.17 -4.71
CA LYS A 281 -9.06 -19.66 -3.43
C LYS A 281 -9.52 -18.47 -2.58
N PHE A 282 -10.55 -18.68 -1.76
CA PHE A 282 -11.11 -17.66 -0.89
C PHE A 282 -11.17 -18.16 0.56
N LEU A 283 -10.77 -17.31 1.51
CA LEU A 283 -10.77 -17.65 2.94
C LEU A 283 -11.18 -16.45 3.79
N ILE A 284 -12.12 -16.68 4.71
CA ILE A 284 -12.46 -15.72 5.77
C ILE A 284 -11.62 -16.08 7.00
N VAL A 285 -10.89 -15.10 7.53
CA VAL A 285 -10.06 -15.30 8.73
C VAL A 285 -10.89 -15.20 10.00
N PRO A 286 -10.47 -15.86 11.11
CA PRO A 286 -11.14 -15.72 12.40
C PRO A 286 -11.33 -14.25 12.81
N SER A 287 -12.53 -13.89 13.27
CA SER A 287 -12.88 -12.51 13.62
C SER A 287 -12.29 -12.02 14.94
N THR A 288 -11.71 -12.91 15.75
CA THR A 288 -11.07 -12.53 17.00
C THR A 288 -9.75 -13.24 17.25
N ILE A 289 -8.83 -12.52 17.90
CA ILE A 289 -7.54 -13.05 18.32
C ILE A 289 -7.68 -14.13 19.41
N ASN A 290 -8.81 -14.13 20.11
CA ASN A 290 -9.13 -15.13 21.13
C ASN A 290 -9.45 -16.51 20.53
N SER A 291 -9.73 -16.57 19.22
CA SER A 291 -9.93 -17.85 18.54
C SER A 291 -8.61 -18.65 18.46
N TYR A 292 -7.47 -17.96 18.52
CA TYR A 292 -6.14 -18.60 18.50
C TYR A 292 -5.74 -19.00 19.92
N LYS A 293 -5.01 -20.12 20.02
CA LYS A 293 -4.37 -20.50 21.27
C LYS A 293 -3.04 -19.78 21.37
N TRP A 294 -2.77 -19.16 22.49
CA TRP A 294 -1.52 -18.43 22.68
C TRP A 294 -0.69 -19.15 23.73
N PRO A 295 0.64 -19.31 23.50
CA PRO A 295 1.53 -19.84 24.52
C PRO A 295 1.47 -19.02 25.82
N ASN A 296 1.26 -17.69 25.68
CA ASN A 296 1.14 -16.74 26.77
C ASN A 296 -0.21 -16.01 26.69
N SER A 297 -0.87 -15.82 27.84
CA SER A 297 -2.18 -15.15 27.93
C SER A 297 -2.15 -13.64 27.71
N ASN A 298 -0.97 -13.00 27.81
CA ASN A 298 -0.83 -11.54 27.73
C ASN A 298 -0.14 -11.11 26.41
N ILE A 299 -0.91 -11.05 25.32
CA ILE A 299 -0.42 -10.49 24.05
C ILE A 299 -0.67 -8.99 24.04
N LYS A 300 0.37 -8.22 23.69
CA LYS A 300 0.25 -6.78 23.45
C LYS A 300 0.53 -6.50 21.98
N PHE A 301 -0.44 -5.88 21.29
CA PHE A 301 -0.32 -5.55 19.87
C PHE A 301 0.37 -4.19 19.62
N GLY A 302 0.79 -3.47 20.67
CA GLY A 302 1.48 -2.18 20.56
C GLY A 302 0.61 -1.00 20.10
N ILE A 303 -0.55 -1.27 19.49
CA ILE A 303 -1.54 -0.29 19.04
C ILE A 303 -2.89 -0.62 19.68
N SER A 304 -3.57 0.39 20.22
CA SER A 304 -4.87 0.23 20.86
C SER A 304 -6.02 0.22 19.84
N GLY A 305 -7.14 -0.38 20.22
CA GLY A 305 -8.39 -0.39 19.46
C GLY A 305 -8.88 -1.79 19.12
N CYS A 306 -10.18 -2.04 19.34
CA CYS A 306 -10.79 -3.36 19.11
C CYS A 306 -10.67 -3.83 17.66
N HIS A 307 -10.72 -2.92 16.70
CA HIS A 307 -10.56 -3.21 15.27
C HIS A 307 -9.16 -3.75 14.92
N GLN A 308 -8.16 -3.54 15.78
CA GLN A 308 -6.82 -4.09 15.56
C GLN A 308 -6.77 -5.61 15.73
N HIS A 309 -7.69 -6.21 16.50
CA HIS A 309 -7.76 -7.67 16.61
C HIS A 309 -8.00 -8.34 15.25
N LEU A 310 -8.84 -7.73 14.40
CA LEU A 310 -9.09 -8.20 13.04
C LEU A 310 -7.84 -8.05 12.16
N ASN A 311 -7.18 -6.89 12.22
CA ASN A 311 -5.95 -6.63 11.46
C ASN A 311 -4.83 -7.61 11.84
N VAL A 312 -4.69 -7.93 13.14
CA VAL A 312 -3.71 -8.90 13.64
C VAL A 312 -4.07 -10.31 13.21
N SER A 313 -5.32 -10.74 13.40
CA SER A 313 -5.81 -12.07 12.98
C SER A 313 -5.51 -12.30 11.50
N LEU A 314 -5.78 -11.29 10.69
CA LEU A 314 -5.52 -11.33 9.27
C LEU A 314 -4.03 -11.37 8.92
N ALA A 315 -3.21 -10.52 9.55
CA ALA A 315 -1.77 -10.54 9.36
C ALA A 315 -1.15 -11.90 9.72
N LEU A 316 -1.63 -12.55 10.79
CA LEU A 316 -1.19 -13.90 11.17
C LEU A 316 -1.53 -14.94 10.10
N GLN A 317 -2.74 -14.90 9.54
CA GLN A 317 -3.15 -15.85 8.53
C GLN A 317 -2.45 -15.62 7.18
N LEU A 318 -2.17 -14.36 6.82
CA LEU A 318 -1.32 -14.03 5.68
C LEU A 318 0.11 -14.56 5.87
N ALA A 319 0.72 -14.30 7.04
CA ALA A 319 2.06 -14.80 7.37
C ALA A 319 2.11 -16.33 7.34
N ARG A 320 1.08 -17.00 7.87
CA ARG A 320 0.95 -18.46 7.85
C ARG A 320 0.95 -19.00 6.42
N ILE A 321 0.07 -18.48 5.56
CA ILE A 321 -0.05 -18.98 4.19
C ILE A 321 1.23 -18.70 3.41
N PHE A 322 1.82 -17.53 3.59
CA PHE A 322 3.14 -17.22 3.03
C PHE A 322 4.18 -18.27 3.45
N CYS A 323 4.30 -18.56 4.75
CA CYS A 323 5.28 -19.52 5.27
C CYS A 323 5.02 -20.96 4.81
N LEU A 324 3.75 -21.37 4.64
CA LEU A 324 3.41 -22.70 4.13
C LEU A 324 3.79 -22.90 2.66
N ASN A 325 3.85 -21.81 1.88
CA ASN A 325 4.21 -21.84 0.46
C ASN A 325 5.67 -21.44 0.21
N SER A 326 6.39 -20.92 1.21
CA SER A 326 7.78 -20.53 1.10
C SER A 326 8.72 -21.72 1.38
N SER A 327 9.72 -21.90 0.52
CA SER A 327 10.75 -22.95 0.65
C SER A 327 11.83 -22.64 1.69
N LYS A 328 11.94 -21.38 2.14
CA LYS A 328 12.88 -20.96 3.18
C LYS A 328 12.28 -21.20 4.57
N ASN A 329 12.85 -22.16 5.32
CA ASN A 329 12.75 -22.28 6.77
C ASN A 329 11.34 -22.31 7.41
N GLY A 330 10.33 -22.89 6.74
CA GLY A 330 9.02 -23.14 7.35
C GLY A 330 9.06 -24.05 8.60
N ASN A 331 10.10 -24.87 8.78
CA ASN A 331 10.09 -25.94 9.78
C ASN A 331 10.14 -25.48 11.25
N HIS A 332 10.74 -24.31 11.57
CA HIS A 332 10.82 -23.88 12.97
C HIS A 332 9.56 -23.18 13.49
N PHE A 333 8.73 -22.62 12.60
CA PHE A 333 7.54 -21.84 12.99
C PHE A 333 6.21 -22.39 12.46
N LEU A 334 6.23 -23.38 11.55
CA LEU A 334 5.05 -24.20 11.25
C LEU A 334 4.35 -24.73 12.51
N PRO A 335 5.07 -25.17 13.58
CA PRO A 335 4.42 -25.63 14.80
C PRO A 335 3.55 -24.56 15.46
N PHE A 336 4.00 -23.30 15.49
CA PHE A 336 3.20 -22.19 16.02
C PHE A 336 1.92 -22.02 15.20
N PHE A 337 2.01 -22.04 13.88
CA PHE A 337 0.83 -21.87 13.04
C PHE A 337 -0.05 -23.12 12.91
N THR A 338 0.39 -24.30 13.34
CA THR A 338 -0.39 -25.55 13.24
C THR A 338 -1.00 -26.00 14.56
N GLN A 339 -0.31 -25.80 15.70
CA GLN A 339 -0.76 -26.26 17.02
C GLN A 339 -1.69 -25.26 17.73
N ASN A 340 -1.60 -23.98 17.36
CA ASN A 340 -2.26 -22.88 18.07
C ASN A 340 -3.51 -22.32 17.37
N LEU A 341 -4.09 -23.09 16.46
CA LEU A 341 -5.24 -22.65 15.69
C LEU A 341 -6.57 -22.93 16.40
N PRO A 342 -7.62 -22.12 16.09
CA PRO A 342 -8.99 -22.51 16.36
C PRO A 342 -9.29 -23.86 15.70
N LYS A 343 -10.08 -24.74 16.34
CA LYS A 343 -10.45 -26.06 15.78
C LYS A 343 -11.11 -25.94 14.40
N GLU A 344 -11.85 -24.86 14.15
CA GLU A 344 -12.47 -24.52 12.86
C GLU A 344 -11.42 -24.28 11.76
N THR A 345 -10.26 -23.73 12.12
CA THR A 345 -9.12 -23.50 11.22
C THR A 345 -8.26 -24.76 11.04
N ILE A 346 -8.49 -25.82 11.82
CA ILE A 346 -7.81 -27.12 11.69
C ILE A 346 -8.51 -28.00 10.62
N LYS A 347 -9.80 -27.75 10.30
CA LYS A 347 -10.45 -28.37 9.12
C LYS A 347 -9.70 -28.08 7.81
N LEU A 348 -8.92 -26.99 7.74
CA LEU A 348 -8.05 -26.65 6.61
C LEU A 348 -6.98 -27.69 6.27
N ASN A 349 -6.63 -28.59 7.20
CA ASN A 349 -5.62 -29.62 6.92
C ASN A 349 -6.21 -30.94 6.41
N ASN A 350 -7.50 -31.24 6.62
CA ASN A 350 -8.03 -32.58 6.31
C ASN A 350 -9.40 -32.63 5.63
N ASN A 351 -10.10 -31.52 5.40
CA ASN A 351 -11.25 -31.47 4.49
C ASN A 351 -11.57 -30.01 4.16
N PHE A 352 -11.22 -29.59 2.94
CA PHE A 352 -11.71 -28.35 2.35
C PHE A 352 -13.23 -28.49 2.16
N GLU A 353 -14.04 -27.99 3.11
CA GLU A 353 -15.48 -27.89 2.92
C GLU A 353 -15.75 -26.74 1.93
N TRP A 354 -16.15 -27.14 0.73
CA TRP A 354 -16.66 -26.30 -0.34
C TRP A 354 -18.05 -25.78 0.05
N ILE A 355 -18.23 -24.46 0.01
CA ILE A 355 -19.56 -23.84 -0.18
C ILE A 355 -19.49 -22.95 -1.39
#